data_AF-A0AAD6RKN4-F1
#
_entry.id   AF-A0AAD6RKN4-F1
#
_cell.length_a   1.000
_cell.length_b   1.000
_cell.length_c   1.000
_cell.angle_alpha   90.00
_cell.angle_beta   90.00
_cell.angle_gamma   90.00
#
_symmetry.space_group_name_H-M   'P 1'
#
loop_
_entity.id
_entity.type
_entity.pdbx_description
1 polymer ?
#
loop_
_entity_poly.entity_id
_entity_poly.type
_entity_poly.pdbx_seq_one_letter_code
_entity_poly.pdbx_strand_id
1 'polypeptide(L)'
;MKYVRPLSLFHELLKTSAINQGRFLGLDVGDKYVGLAVSDPLNKIASPLSVLLRKKSNIELMATDFQSLISELSLGGFIVGYPFDRQRGAPDAVRVKLFVDDLCRTGKLEGVKFTYWDECFTSKNVELLVKPLDLHPVHAKSIMDKFAAVGILQVSYWVPGLCEQEDEVGVCRIGLFKSMHVNSFIQDD
;
A
#
# COMPACT_ATOMS: atom_id res chain seq x y z
N MET A 1 6.72 -12.81 -7.98
CA MET A 1 5.50 -11.99 -8.07
C MET A 1 5.38 -11.38 -9.46
N LYS A 2 4.18 -11.00 -9.89
CA LYS A 2 3.91 -10.40 -11.21
C LYS A 2 3.43 -8.96 -11.05
N TYR A 3 4.18 -8.02 -11.62
CA TYR A 3 3.72 -6.63 -11.68
C TYR A 3 2.49 -6.53 -12.59
N VAL A 4 1.50 -5.78 -12.13
CA VAL A 4 0.32 -5.41 -12.91
C VAL A 4 0.05 -3.92 -12.69
N ARG A 5 -0.54 -3.29 -13.71
CA ARG A 5 -0.98 -1.89 -13.57
C ARG A 5 -2.03 -1.78 -12.46
N PRO A 6 -2.03 -0.70 -11.67
CA PRO A 6 -2.97 -0.52 -10.56
C PRO A 6 -4.43 -0.76 -10.97
N LEU A 7 -4.92 -0.10 -12.03
CA LEU A 7 -6.30 -0.25 -12.50
C LEU A 7 -6.63 -1.68 -12.94
N SER A 8 -5.69 -2.38 -13.58
CA SER A 8 -5.87 -3.77 -13.98
C SER A 8 -6.01 -4.68 -12.76
N LEU A 9 -5.20 -4.45 -11.72
CA LEU A 9 -5.27 -5.21 -10.48
C LEU A 9 -6.65 -5.08 -9.81
N PHE A 10 -7.16 -3.85 -9.69
CA PHE A 10 -8.47 -3.59 -9.10
C PHE A 10 -9.61 -4.18 -9.95
N HIS A 11 -9.58 -3.99 -11.28
CA HIS A 11 -10.62 -4.51 -12.17
C HIS A 11 -10.70 -6.05 -12.17
N GLU A 12 -9.56 -6.74 -12.14
CA GLU A 12 -9.54 -8.20 -12.12
C GLU A 12 -10.18 -8.77 -10.84
N LEU A 13 -10.00 -8.10 -9.71
CA LEU A 13 -10.57 -8.52 -8.43
C LEU A 13 -12.04 -8.14 -8.28
N LEU A 14 -12.46 -6.97 -8.78
CA LEU A 14 -13.87 -6.56 -8.77
C LEU A 14 -14.76 -7.40 -9.70
N LYS A 15 -14.19 -8.00 -10.76
CA LYS A 15 -14.89 -8.96 -11.63
C LYS A 15 -15.14 -10.32 -10.96
N THR A 16 -14.47 -10.58 -9.85
CA THR A 16 -14.71 -11.79 -9.07
C THR A 16 -15.97 -11.59 -8.20
N SER A 17 -16.84 -12.60 -8.13
CA SER A 17 -18.07 -12.56 -7.34
C SER A 17 -17.79 -12.15 -5.89
N ALA A 18 -18.66 -11.34 -5.27
CA ALA A 18 -18.46 -10.73 -3.94
C ALA A 18 -18.09 -11.72 -2.80
N ILE A 19 -18.39 -13.01 -2.94
CA ILE A 19 -18.08 -14.06 -1.95
C ILE A 19 -16.63 -14.56 -2.05
N ASN A 20 -15.96 -14.34 -3.20
CA ASN A 20 -14.60 -14.80 -3.50
C ASN A 20 -13.64 -13.63 -3.82
N GLN A 21 -13.97 -12.39 -3.42
CA GLN A 21 -13.07 -11.26 -3.64
C GLN A 21 -11.87 -11.37 -2.72
N GLY A 22 -10.69 -11.56 -3.32
CA GLY A 22 -9.43 -11.57 -2.59
C GLY A 22 -9.18 -10.22 -1.92
N ARG A 23 -8.62 -10.24 -0.72
CA ARG A 23 -8.20 -9.04 0.02
C ARG A 23 -6.88 -8.50 -0.52
N PHE A 24 -6.61 -7.22 -0.35
CA PHE A 24 -5.29 -6.67 -0.63
C PHE A 24 -4.45 -6.57 0.64
N LEU A 25 -3.15 -6.69 0.43
CA LEU A 25 -2.15 -6.40 1.44
C LEU A 25 -1.39 -5.13 1.04
N GLY A 26 -1.39 -4.14 1.92
CA GLY A 26 -0.63 -2.91 1.80
C GLY A 26 0.74 -3.07 2.41
N LEU A 27 1.77 -2.65 1.69
CA LEU A 27 3.16 -2.69 2.17
C LEU A 27 3.74 -1.28 2.17
N ASP A 28 4.12 -0.81 3.35
CA ASP A 28 4.96 0.38 3.53
C ASP A 28 6.39 -0.06 3.81
N VAL A 29 7.32 0.18 2.87
CA VAL A 29 8.67 -0.40 2.90
C VAL A 29 9.69 0.63 3.39
N GLY A 30 9.91 0.63 4.71
CA GLY A 30 10.93 1.44 5.36
C GLY A 30 12.33 0.81 5.32
N ASP A 31 13.29 1.51 5.94
CA ASP A 31 14.68 1.03 6.02
C ASP A 31 14.81 -0.25 6.84
N LYS A 32 14.24 -0.26 8.05
CA LYS A 32 14.33 -1.37 9.02
C LYS A 32 13.07 -2.20 9.13
N TYR A 33 11.93 -1.69 8.68
CA TYR A 33 10.63 -2.30 8.90
C TYR A 33 9.80 -2.28 7.63
N VAL A 34 8.88 -3.23 7.52
CA VAL A 34 7.80 -3.22 6.53
C VAL A 34 6.48 -3.20 7.27
N GLY A 35 5.77 -2.08 7.17
CA GLY A 35 4.43 -1.94 7.72
C GLY A 35 3.42 -2.66 6.85
N LEU A 36 2.54 -3.46 7.45
CA LEU A 36 1.49 -4.20 6.76
C LEU A 36 0.11 -3.70 7.16
N ALA A 37 -0.74 -3.55 6.16
CA ALA A 37 -2.17 -3.35 6.32
C ALA A 37 -2.94 -4.35 5.44
N VAL A 38 -4.18 -4.64 5.78
CA VAL A 38 -5.05 -5.52 5.00
C VAL A 38 -6.40 -4.84 4.78
N SER A 39 -7.04 -5.10 3.65
CA SER A 39 -8.45 -4.71 3.48
C SER A 39 -9.43 -5.67 4.13
N ASP A 40 -10.65 -5.18 4.32
CA ASP A 40 -11.82 -6.01 4.48
C ASP A 40 -12.14 -6.79 3.18
N PRO A 41 -12.95 -7.87 3.25
CA PRO A 41 -13.31 -8.67 2.08
C PRO A 41 -14.02 -7.90 0.95
N LEU A 42 -14.66 -6.77 1.27
CA LEU A 42 -15.31 -5.90 0.29
C LEU A 42 -14.36 -4.87 -0.32
N ASN A 43 -13.10 -4.82 0.13
CA ASN A 43 -12.10 -3.86 -0.32
C ASN A 43 -12.56 -2.40 -0.19
N LYS A 44 -13.21 -2.07 0.93
CA LYS A 44 -13.71 -0.73 1.29
C LYS A 44 -12.91 -0.10 2.42
N ILE A 45 -12.45 -0.90 3.38
CA ILE A 45 -11.79 -0.43 4.60
C ILE A 45 -10.44 -1.11 4.72
N ALA A 46 -9.39 -0.34 4.99
CA ALA A 46 -8.08 -0.85 5.34
C ALA A 46 -7.87 -0.83 6.86
N SER A 47 -7.23 -1.86 7.41
CA SER A 47 -6.87 -1.96 8.82
C SER A 47 -5.38 -2.30 8.99
N PRO A 48 -4.71 -1.78 10.03
CA PRO A 48 -3.34 -2.21 10.35
C PRO A 48 -3.31 -3.72 10.59
N LEU A 49 -2.30 -4.41 10.07
CA LEU A 49 -2.12 -5.86 10.26
C LEU A 49 -0.96 -6.14 11.21
N SER A 50 0.26 -5.81 10.79
CA SER A 50 1.48 -6.07 11.57
C SER A 50 2.65 -5.25 11.03
N VAL A 51 3.81 -5.34 11.68
CA VAL A 51 5.05 -4.73 11.20
C VAL A 51 6.13 -5.81 11.20
N LEU A 52 6.76 -6.04 10.05
CA LEU A 52 7.84 -7.01 9.91
C LEU A 52 9.19 -6.32 9.99
N LEU A 53 10.17 -6.96 10.64
CA LEU A 53 11.55 -6.51 10.65
C LEU A 53 12.22 -6.84 9.31
N ARG A 54 12.80 -5.85 8.64
CA ARG A 54 13.46 -6.01 7.34
C ARG A 54 14.97 -6.15 7.51
N LYS A 55 15.53 -7.25 7.03
CA LYS A 55 16.97 -7.49 6.91
C LYS A 55 17.25 -8.22 5.60
N LYS A 56 18.41 -7.97 4.98
CA LYS A 56 18.78 -8.73 3.77
C LYS A 56 18.84 -10.24 4.04
N SER A 57 19.25 -10.64 5.24
CA SER A 57 19.37 -12.04 5.64
C SER A 57 18.04 -12.74 5.95
N ASN A 58 16.93 -12.02 6.10
CA ASN A 58 15.64 -12.62 6.47
C ASN A 58 14.60 -12.59 5.35
N ILE A 59 15.00 -12.28 4.11
CA ILE A 59 14.05 -12.19 2.99
C ILE A 59 13.26 -13.49 2.77
N GLU A 60 13.90 -14.65 2.94
CA GLU A 60 13.23 -15.95 2.80
C GLU A 60 12.19 -16.23 3.88
N LEU A 61 12.48 -15.77 5.11
CA LEU A 61 11.52 -15.85 6.20
C LEU A 61 10.33 -14.92 5.91
N MET A 62 10.58 -13.68 5.50
CA MET A 62 9.51 -12.74 5.13
C MET A 62 8.66 -13.27 3.97
N ALA A 63 9.27 -13.87 2.94
CA ALA A 63 8.54 -14.48 1.84
C ALA A 63 7.66 -15.65 2.31
N THR A 64 8.10 -16.41 3.32
CA THR A 64 7.29 -17.46 3.95
C THR A 64 6.14 -16.86 4.76
N ASP A 65 6.38 -15.79 5.53
CA ASP A 65 5.34 -15.08 6.27
C ASP A 65 4.26 -14.54 5.31
N PHE A 66 4.68 -13.92 4.20
CA PHE A 66 3.75 -13.47 3.17
C PHE A 66 2.97 -14.62 2.52
N GLN A 67 3.61 -15.77 2.28
CA GLN A 67 2.94 -16.96 1.74
C GLN A 67 1.84 -17.48 2.69
N SER A 68 2.10 -17.50 3.99
CA SER A 68 1.11 -17.84 5.01
C SER A 68 -0.05 -16.83 5.00
N LEU A 69 0.27 -15.53 5.01
CA LEU A 69 -0.75 -14.46 4.96
C LEU A 69 -1.62 -14.53 3.71
N ILE A 70 -1.05 -14.89 2.54
CA ILE A 70 -1.83 -15.06 1.31
C ILE A 70 -2.93 -16.11 1.49
N SER A 71 -2.60 -17.23 2.14
CA SER A 71 -3.55 -18.32 2.35
C SER A 71 -4.56 -17.98 3.44
N GLU A 72 -4.08 -17.53 4.60
CA GLU A 72 -4.90 -17.17 5.76
C GLU A 72 -5.87 -16.01 5.47
N LEU A 73 -5.38 -15.02 4.72
CA LEU A 73 -6.14 -13.82 4.42
C LEU A 73 -6.79 -13.84 3.04
N SER A 74 -6.64 -14.91 2.26
CA SER A 74 -7.16 -15.01 0.90
C SER A 74 -6.76 -13.77 0.06
N LEU A 75 -5.46 -13.46 0.05
CA LEU A 75 -4.97 -12.24 -0.57
C LEU A 75 -5.00 -12.36 -2.11
N GLY A 76 -5.61 -11.37 -2.76
CA GLY A 76 -5.70 -11.25 -4.22
C GLY A 76 -4.55 -10.49 -4.86
N GLY A 77 -3.83 -9.68 -4.08
CA GLY A 77 -2.66 -8.95 -4.56
C GLY A 77 -2.07 -7.99 -3.53
N PHE A 78 -0.89 -7.48 -3.84
CA PHE A 78 -0.15 -6.54 -2.99
C PHE A 78 -0.16 -5.13 -3.56
N ILE A 79 -0.29 -4.13 -2.70
CA ILE A 79 -0.16 -2.72 -3.02
C ILE A 79 1.05 -2.19 -2.26
N VAL A 80 2.12 -1.89 -3.00
CA VAL A 80 3.40 -1.49 -2.43
C VAL A 80 3.54 0.03 -2.52
N GLY A 81 3.70 0.68 -1.36
CA GLY A 81 4.02 2.10 -1.30
C GLY A 81 5.30 2.40 -2.06
N TYR A 82 5.27 3.43 -2.88
CA TYR A 82 6.40 3.87 -3.67
C TYR A 82 6.62 5.37 -3.43
N PRO A 83 7.80 5.77 -2.90
CA PRO A 83 8.07 7.16 -2.64
C PRO A 83 8.18 7.91 -3.97
N PHE A 84 7.38 8.95 -4.12
CA PHE A 84 7.37 9.80 -5.29
C PHE A 84 8.32 10.97 -5.08
N ASP A 85 9.52 10.87 -5.64
CA ASP A 85 10.37 12.03 -5.89
C ASP A 85 10.62 12.16 -7.39
N ARG A 86 10.57 13.39 -7.91
CA ARG A 86 10.79 13.74 -9.32
C ARG A 86 12.19 13.39 -9.80
N GLN A 87 13.12 13.11 -8.88
CA GLN A 87 14.47 12.65 -9.16
C GLN A 87 14.49 11.11 -9.20
N ARG A 88 14.64 10.54 -10.40
CA ARG A 88 14.89 9.10 -10.56
C ARG A 88 16.10 8.69 -9.71
N GLY A 89 15.95 7.61 -8.93
CA GLY A 89 17.04 7.04 -8.15
C GLY A 89 17.15 7.55 -6.71
N ALA A 90 16.11 8.19 -6.17
CA ALA A 90 16.03 8.44 -4.74
C ALA A 90 16.31 7.14 -3.95
N PRO A 91 17.14 7.18 -2.88
CA PRO A 91 17.55 5.98 -2.14
C PRO A 91 16.37 5.12 -1.67
N ASP A 92 15.26 5.77 -1.33
CA ASP A 92 14.06 5.09 -0.85
C ASP A 92 13.32 4.35 -1.99
N ALA A 93 13.21 4.98 -3.17
CA ALA A 93 12.59 4.37 -4.36
C ALA A 93 13.37 3.14 -4.86
N VAL A 94 14.71 3.18 -4.75
CA VAL A 94 15.59 2.04 -5.02
C VAL A 94 15.39 0.95 -3.96
N ARG A 95 15.27 1.32 -2.68
CA ARG A 95 15.03 0.37 -1.58
C ARG A 95 13.75 -0.43 -1.79
N VAL A 96 12.65 0.22 -2.15
CA VAL A 96 11.37 -0.46 -2.41
C VAL A 96 11.52 -1.46 -3.55
N LYS A 97 12.14 -1.06 -4.68
CA LYS A 97 12.37 -1.97 -5.82
C LYS A 97 13.23 -3.16 -5.44
N LEU A 98 14.36 -2.93 -4.76
CA LEU A 98 15.25 -4.01 -4.32
C LEU A 98 14.53 -4.99 -3.40
N PHE A 99 13.68 -4.50 -2.49
CA PHE A 99 12.89 -5.36 -1.61
C PHE A 99 11.92 -6.24 -2.40
N VAL A 100 11.18 -5.67 -3.35
CA VAL A 100 10.26 -6.42 -4.22
C VAL A 100 11.01 -7.43 -5.10
N ASP A 101 12.16 -7.04 -5.66
CA ASP A 101 13.01 -7.93 -6.46
C ASP A 101 13.54 -9.10 -5.63
N ASP A 102 14.01 -8.84 -4.41
CA ASP A 102 14.51 -9.85 -3.49
C ASP A 102 13.39 -10.83 -3.09
N LEU A 103 12.16 -10.34 -2.83
CA LEU A 103 10.99 -11.18 -2.63
C LEU A 103 10.66 -12.03 -3.86
N CYS A 104 10.76 -11.46 -5.06
CA CYS A 104 10.50 -12.19 -6.31
C CYS A 104 11.51 -13.31 -6.54
N ARG A 105 12.79 -13.09 -6.21
CA ARG A 105 13.86 -14.09 -6.36
C ARG A 105 13.67 -15.33 -5.49
N THR A 106 12.95 -15.24 -4.38
CA THR A 106 12.64 -16.39 -3.52
C THR A 106 11.76 -17.45 -4.20
N GLY A 107 10.99 -17.07 -5.23
CA GLY A 107 10.02 -17.95 -5.89
C GLY A 107 8.77 -18.32 -5.06
N LYS A 108 8.78 -18.10 -3.73
CA LYS A 108 7.66 -18.45 -2.84
C LYS A 108 6.37 -17.68 -3.13
N LEU A 109 6.49 -16.50 -3.72
CA LEU A 109 5.41 -15.59 -4.07
C LEU A 109 5.16 -15.57 -5.60
N GLU A 110 5.42 -16.70 -6.26
CA GLU A 110 5.08 -16.87 -7.67
C GLU A 110 3.55 -16.79 -7.89
N GLY A 111 3.12 -16.19 -8.99
CA GLY A 111 1.71 -15.96 -9.30
C GLY A 111 1.03 -14.80 -8.55
N VAL A 112 1.58 -14.36 -7.41
CA VAL A 112 1.05 -13.21 -6.66
C VAL A 112 1.20 -11.93 -7.47
N LYS A 113 0.10 -11.19 -7.63
CA LYS A 113 0.08 -9.92 -8.33
C LYS A 113 0.45 -8.79 -7.38
N PHE A 114 1.14 -7.78 -7.89
CA PHE A 114 1.39 -6.57 -7.12
C PHE A 114 1.39 -5.33 -8.00
N THR A 115 1.23 -4.19 -7.35
CA THR A 115 1.35 -2.89 -7.99
C THR A 115 2.01 -1.86 -7.08
N TYR A 116 2.40 -0.71 -7.64
CA TYR A 116 2.97 0.40 -6.89
C TYR A 116 1.96 1.53 -6.72
N TRP A 117 1.95 2.13 -5.54
CA TRP A 117 1.08 3.26 -5.21
C TRP A 117 1.89 4.41 -4.62
N ASP A 118 1.58 5.64 -5.03
CA ASP A 118 2.27 6.84 -4.52
C ASP A 118 2.03 7.03 -3.00
N GLU A 119 3.12 7.05 -2.25
CA GLU A 119 3.15 7.22 -0.79
C GLU A 119 3.08 8.69 -0.34
N CYS A 120 3.35 9.66 -1.23
CA CYS A 120 3.43 11.08 -0.84
C CYS A 120 2.09 11.67 -0.37
N PHE A 121 0.97 11.08 -0.77
CA PHE A 121 -0.35 11.51 -0.32
C PHE A 121 -0.67 11.04 1.11
N THR A 122 -0.11 9.91 1.54
CA THR A 122 -0.50 9.26 2.79
C THR A 122 0.22 9.87 3.99
N SER A 123 1.53 10.11 3.87
CA SER A 123 2.37 10.67 4.92
C SER A 123 1.96 12.10 5.31
N LYS A 124 1.72 12.99 4.33
CA LYS A 124 1.27 14.37 4.60
C LYS A 124 -0.11 14.43 5.25
N ASN A 125 -1.05 13.59 4.83
CA ASN A 125 -2.41 13.60 5.38
C ASN A 125 -2.44 13.07 6.81
N VAL A 126 -1.68 12.01 7.11
CA VAL A 126 -1.58 11.51 8.48
C VAL A 126 -0.85 12.52 9.38
N GLU A 127 0.21 13.18 8.89
CA GLU A 127 0.87 14.26 9.63
C GLU A 127 -0.11 15.40 9.98
N LEU A 128 -0.96 15.81 9.04
CA LEU A 128 -1.99 16.83 9.27
C LEU A 128 -3.03 16.42 10.33
N LEU A 129 -3.34 15.13 10.46
CA LEU A 129 -4.26 14.61 11.48
C LEU A 129 -3.60 14.45 12.85
N VAL A 130 -2.32 14.10 12.89
CA VAL A 130 -1.58 13.80 14.13
C VAL A 130 -1.03 15.08 14.78
N LYS A 131 -0.56 16.03 13.98
CA LYS A 131 0.06 17.27 14.46
C LYS A 131 -0.81 18.10 15.41
N PRO A 132 -2.14 18.24 15.22
CA PRO A 132 -3.01 18.98 16.14
C PRO A 132 -3.22 18.29 17.50
N LEU A 133 -2.89 17.00 17.62
CA LEU A 133 -3.13 16.22 18.84
C LEU A 133 -2.06 16.44 19.93
N ASP A 134 -1.04 17.26 19.66
CA ASP A 134 0.07 17.61 20.57
C ASP A 134 0.69 16.39 21.28
N LEU A 135 0.83 15.29 20.54
CA LEU A 135 1.36 14.05 21.07
C LEU A 135 2.88 14.13 21.18
N HIS A 136 3.43 13.43 22.18
CA HIS A 136 4.88 13.24 22.29
C HIS A 136 5.45 12.72 20.95
N PRO A 137 6.58 13.25 20.45
CA PRO A 137 7.09 12.93 19.10
C PRO A 137 7.23 11.43 18.82
N VAL A 138 7.59 10.66 19.84
CA VAL A 138 7.69 9.19 19.76
C VAL A 138 6.33 8.54 19.50
N HIS A 139 5.26 9.02 20.14
CA HIS A 139 3.90 8.52 19.94
C HIS A 139 3.35 8.97 18.59
N ALA A 140 3.55 10.24 18.21
CA ALA A 140 3.17 10.75 16.90
C ALA A 140 3.81 9.92 15.78
N LYS A 141 5.12 9.65 15.89
CA LYS A 141 5.83 8.78 14.94
C LYS A 141 5.29 7.35 14.94
N SER A 142 5.04 6.76 16.10
CA SER A 142 4.46 5.41 16.16
C SER A 142 3.09 5.32 15.49
N ILE A 143 2.27 6.38 15.60
CA ILE A 143 0.99 6.47 14.90
C ILE A 143 1.25 6.58 13.39
N MET A 144 2.08 7.52 12.94
CA MET A 144 2.41 7.66 11.51
C MET A 144 2.89 6.35 10.89
N ASP A 145 3.84 5.67 11.52
CA ASP A 145 4.41 4.40 11.04
C ASP A 145 3.36 3.27 10.97
N LYS A 146 2.39 3.24 11.92
CA LYS A 146 1.31 2.24 11.92
C LYS A 146 0.26 2.50 10.85
N PHE A 147 0.03 3.75 10.50
CA PHE A 147 -1.03 4.17 9.58
C PHE A 147 -0.54 4.38 8.14
N ALA A 148 0.77 4.38 7.88
CA ALA A 148 1.32 4.53 6.53
C ALA A 148 0.81 3.46 5.56
N ALA A 149 0.92 2.17 5.93
CA ALA A 149 0.42 1.05 5.13
C ALA A 149 -1.12 1.10 4.94
N VAL A 150 -1.84 1.56 5.98
CA VAL A 150 -3.30 1.76 5.90
C VAL A 150 -3.63 2.86 4.91
N GLY A 151 -2.91 3.98 4.96
CA GLY A 151 -3.07 5.08 4.02
C GLY A 151 -2.86 4.62 2.58
N ILE A 152 -1.82 3.82 2.32
CA ILE A 152 -1.53 3.27 0.98
C ILE A 152 -2.73 2.47 0.46
N LEU A 153 -3.27 1.55 1.26
CA LEU A 153 -4.44 0.77 0.85
C LEU A 153 -5.70 1.61 0.73
N GLN A 154 -6.01 2.38 1.76
CA GLN A 154 -7.27 3.10 1.84
C GLN A 154 -7.42 4.06 0.66
N VAL A 155 -6.37 4.84 0.38
CA VAL A 155 -6.33 5.80 -0.71
C VAL A 155 -6.44 5.11 -2.07
N SER A 156 -5.93 3.88 -2.20
CA SER A 156 -6.04 3.11 -3.43
C SER A 156 -7.50 2.68 -3.77
N TYR A 157 -8.36 2.50 -2.76
CA TYR A 157 -9.78 2.11 -2.95
C TYR A 157 -10.70 3.25 -3.37
N TRP A 158 -10.48 4.44 -2.84
CA TRP A 158 -11.37 5.58 -3.09
C TRP A 158 -11.17 6.19 -4.49
N VAL A 159 -10.09 5.78 -5.17
CA VAL A 159 -9.58 6.50 -6.33
C VAL A 159 -9.33 5.65 -7.60
N PRO A 160 -10.00 4.51 -7.87
CA PRO A 160 -9.96 3.91 -9.21
C PRO A 160 -10.34 4.90 -10.34
N GLY A 161 -11.16 5.91 -10.03
CA GLY A 161 -11.61 6.94 -10.97
C GLY A 161 -10.77 8.23 -11.04
N LEU A 162 -9.75 8.43 -10.19
CA LEU A 162 -8.86 9.62 -10.24
C LEU A 162 -7.37 9.26 -10.35
N CYS A 163 -7.06 8.01 -10.74
CA CYS A 163 -5.74 7.68 -11.25
C CYS A 163 -5.51 8.43 -12.57
N GLU A 164 -4.97 9.66 -12.49
CA GLU A 164 -4.91 10.57 -13.63
C GLU A 164 -3.65 10.36 -14.49
N GLN A 165 -2.57 9.84 -13.90
CA GLN A 165 -1.30 9.56 -14.57
C GLN A 165 -0.63 8.30 -14.01
N GLU A 166 -0.28 7.36 -14.89
CA GLU A 166 0.76 6.37 -14.65
C GLU A 166 2.08 7.01 -15.13
N ASP A 167 3.05 7.22 -14.25
CA ASP A 167 4.39 7.62 -14.71
C ASP A 167 5.04 6.47 -15.51
N GLU A 168 6.16 6.71 -16.21
CA GLU A 168 6.84 5.69 -17.03
C GLU A 168 7.25 4.40 -16.27
N VAL A 169 7.21 4.42 -14.93
CA VAL A 169 7.49 3.29 -14.04
C VAL A 169 6.22 2.60 -13.52
N GLY A 170 5.03 3.05 -13.92
CA GLY A 170 3.74 2.43 -13.63
C GLY A 170 3.20 2.64 -12.21
N VAL A 171 3.58 3.75 -11.56
CA VAL A 171 3.03 4.17 -10.26
C VAL A 171 1.75 4.97 -10.51
N CYS A 172 0.63 4.59 -9.88
CA CYS A 172 -0.61 5.35 -9.99
C CYS A 172 -0.62 6.55 -9.06
N ARG A 173 -1.04 7.70 -9.60
CA ARG A 173 -1.16 8.98 -8.90
C ARG A 173 -2.59 9.48 -8.86
N ILE A 174 -2.97 10.08 -7.73
CA ILE A 174 -4.19 10.88 -7.61
C ILE A 174 -3.95 12.26 -8.24
N GLY A 175 -4.78 12.60 -9.23
CA GLY A 175 -4.89 13.96 -9.73
C GLY A 175 -5.28 14.95 -8.63
N LEU A 176 -4.40 15.92 -8.33
CA LEU A 176 -4.68 17.02 -7.41
C LEU A 176 -5.91 17.87 -7.82
N PHE A 177 -6.38 17.74 -9.07
CA PHE A 177 -7.40 18.63 -9.64
C PHE A 177 -8.86 18.24 -9.40
N LYS A 178 -9.16 17.05 -8.84
CA LYS A 178 -10.55 16.64 -8.54
C LYS A 178 -10.85 16.39 -7.06
N SER A 179 -9.87 16.59 -6.18
CA SER A 179 -10.06 16.39 -4.72
C SER A 179 -10.94 17.47 -4.06
N MET A 180 -11.28 18.57 -4.74
CA MET A 180 -12.14 19.62 -4.18
C MET A 180 -13.65 19.27 -4.11
N HIS A 181 -14.08 18.05 -4.42
CA HIS A 181 -15.49 17.65 -4.35
C HIS A 181 -15.79 16.50 -3.36
N VAL A 182 -14.89 16.20 -2.43
CA VAL A 182 -15.15 15.22 -1.34
C VAL A 182 -15.81 15.87 -0.11
N ASN A 183 -16.33 17.09 -0.24
CA ASN A 183 -17.01 17.82 0.86
C ASN A 183 -18.53 17.59 0.93
N SER A 184 -19.11 16.64 0.18
CA SER A 184 -20.57 16.44 0.17
C SER A 184 -21.07 15.17 0.91
N PHE A 185 -20.25 14.53 1.74
CA PHE A 185 -20.66 13.32 2.48
C PHE A 185 -20.67 13.45 4.02
N ILE A 186 -20.58 14.67 4.55
CA ILE A 186 -20.80 14.94 5.98
C ILE A 186 -21.79 16.11 6.10
N GLN A 187 -23.05 15.84 5.78
CA GLN A 187 -24.21 16.58 6.28
C GLN A 187 -25.43 15.75 5.91
N ASP A 188 -25.84 14.89 6.84
CA ASP A 188 -27.21 14.46 7.09
C ASP A 188 -27.17 13.60 8.35
N ASP A 189 -27.40 14.26 9.49
CA ASP A 189 -28.17 13.83 10.67
C ASP A 189 -28.01 14.85 11.82
#